data_AF-A0A1G5CY88-F1
#
_entry.id   AF-A0A1G5CY88-F1
#
_cell.length_a   1.000
_cell.length_b   1.000
_cell.length_c   1.000
_cell.angle_alpha   90.00
_cell.angle_beta   90.00
_cell.angle_gamma   90.00
#
_symmetry.space_group_name_H-M   'P 1'
#
loop_
_entity.id
_entity.type
_entity.pdbx_description
1 polymer ?
#
loop_
_entity_poly.entity_id
_entity_poly.type
_entity_poly.pdbx_seq_one_letter_code
_entity_poly.pdbx_strand_id
1 'polypeptide(L)'
;MNNATDKLPPITLATNDYNRLMSIAAINRQQRSPRREFLMSELRRASLCHPANLPEDVVSTNAKVTYRLNGTGRPMAQVLVHPEDLNWPGAELSVLTPLGIALLGLRVGDRMPFQTGRDGPVHEVVVEDVQFRLLPDEADAATNATDPSDHGAGNSQDDLERRLDEALMETFPASDPVSVIICGRS
;
A
#
# COMPACT_ATOMS: atom_id res chain seq x y z
N MET A 1 -36.05 29.42 -7.15
CA MET A 1 -35.31 29.31 -5.88
C MET A 1 -34.71 27.90 -5.79
N ASN A 2 -33.37 27.85 -5.75
CA ASN A 2 -32.49 26.77 -5.29
C ASN A 2 -32.53 25.40 -6.02
N ASN A 3 -31.98 25.33 -7.23
CA ASN A 3 -31.43 24.09 -7.77
C ASN A 3 -30.05 23.84 -7.14
N ALA A 4 -30.02 23.46 -5.86
CA ALA A 4 -28.88 22.72 -5.34
C ALA A 4 -28.93 21.37 -6.05
N THR A 5 -28.16 21.23 -7.12
CA THR A 5 -27.80 19.91 -7.65
C THR A 5 -27.28 19.15 -6.44
N ASP A 6 -27.97 18.05 -6.09
CA ASP A 6 -27.62 17.12 -5.02
C ASP A 6 -26.25 16.52 -5.36
N LYS A 7 -25.20 17.30 -5.10
CA LYS A 7 -23.86 17.05 -5.59
C LYS A 7 -23.22 16.08 -4.62
N LEU A 8 -23.06 14.84 -5.07
CA LEU A 8 -22.37 13.80 -4.32
C LEU A 8 -21.04 14.36 -3.76
N PRO A 9 -20.71 14.06 -2.49
CA PRO A 9 -19.51 14.58 -1.83
C PRO A 9 -18.26 14.20 -2.64
N PRO A 10 -17.25 15.07 -2.75
CA PRO A 10 -16.00 14.71 -3.42
C PRO A 10 -15.34 13.54 -2.68
N ILE A 11 -14.89 12.52 -3.41
CA ILE A 11 -14.13 11.41 -2.81
C ILE A 11 -12.66 11.50 -3.15
N THR A 12 -11.81 11.14 -2.19
CA THR A 12 -10.35 11.07 -2.35
C THR A 12 -9.88 9.64 -2.12
N LEU A 13 -9.08 9.10 -3.02
CA LEU A 13 -8.58 7.72 -2.94
C LEU A 13 -7.05 7.68 -3.00
N ALA A 14 -6.46 6.78 -2.22
CA ALA A 14 -5.09 6.37 -2.43
C ALA A 14 -4.96 5.59 -3.75
N THR A 15 -3.85 5.79 -4.45
CA THR A 15 -3.63 5.17 -5.78
C THR A 15 -3.62 3.64 -5.75
N ASN A 16 -3.17 3.02 -4.65
CA ASN A 16 -3.20 1.56 -4.48
C ASN A 16 -4.64 1.02 -4.44
N ASP A 17 -5.53 1.64 -3.67
CA ASP A 17 -6.94 1.27 -3.57
C ASP A 17 -7.64 1.45 -4.91
N TYR A 18 -7.41 2.58 -5.59
CA TYR A 18 -7.94 2.83 -6.92
C TYR A 18 -7.55 1.72 -7.91
N ASN A 19 -6.27 1.37 -7.96
CA ASN A 19 -5.76 0.36 -8.89
C ASN A 19 -6.34 -1.02 -8.62
N ARG A 20 -6.46 -1.42 -7.34
CA ARG A 20 -7.05 -2.71 -6.94
C ARG A 20 -8.53 -2.78 -7.32
N LEU A 21 -9.31 -1.74 -6.99
CA LEU A 21 -10.74 -1.66 -7.31
C LEU A 21 -11.00 -1.59 -8.82
N MET A 22 -10.19 -0.85 -9.56
CA MET A 22 -10.27 -0.78 -11.02
C MET A 22 -10.00 -2.16 -11.65
N SER A 23 -9.00 -2.89 -11.14
CA SER A 23 -8.69 -4.25 -11.60
C SER A 23 -9.87 -5.21 -11.39
N ILE A 24 -10.48 -5.20 -10.20
CA ILE A 24 -11.64 -6.05 -9.89
C ILE A 24 -12.83 -5.71 -10.80
N ALA A 25 -13.06 -4.43 -11.03
CA ALA A 25 -14.09 -3.99 -11.95
C ALA A 25 -13.74 -4.34 -13.40
N ALA A 26 -12.48 -4.33 -13.83
CA ALA A 26 -12.13 -4.71 -15.20
C ALA A 26 -12.41 -6.19 -15.47
N ILE A 27 -12.10 -7.08 -14.52
CA ILE A 27 -12.29 -8.53 -14.65
C ILE A 27 -13.77 -8.88 -14.88
N ASN A 28 -14.68 -8.24 -14.15
CA ASN A 28 -16.11 -8.57 -14.18
C ASN A 28 -16.91 -7.79 -15.27
N ARG A 29 -16.27 -7.37 -16.37
CA ARG A 29 -16.84 -6.43 -17.37
C ARG A 29 -18.14 -6.90 -18.01
N GLN A 30 -18.28 -8.20 -18.23
CA GLN A 30 -19.47 -8.79 -18.86
C GLN A 30 -20.68 -8.82 -17.91
N GLN A 31 -20.46 -8.76 -16.60
CA GLN A 31 -21.51 -8.80 -15.60
C GLN A 31 -21.89 -7.37 -15.19
N ARG A 32 -22.70 -6.72 -16.04
CA ARG A 32 -23.31 -5.43 -15.70
C ARG A 32 -24.21 -5.61 -14.49
N SER A 33 -23.81 -5.01 -13.38
CA SER A 33 -24.58 -4.97 -12.14
C SER A 33 -24.66 -3.51 -11.65
N PRO A 34 -25.75 -3.12 -10.96
CA PRO A 34 -25.89 -1.76 -10.40
C PRO A 34 -24.72 -1.39 -9.49
N ARG A 35 -24.23 -2.37 -8.72
CA ARG A 35 -23.06 -2.23 -7.84
C ARG A 35 -21.78 -1.87 -8.60
N ARG A 36 -21.53 -2.54 -9.72
CA ARG A 36 -20.36 -2.26 -10.58
C ARG A 36 -20.48 -0.86 -11.19
N GLU A 37 -21.66 -0.49 -11.68
CA GLU A 37 -21.91 0.84 -12.23
C GLU A 37 -21.67 1.94 -11.19
N PHE A 38 -22.12 1.72 -9.96
CA PHE A 38 -21.87 2.61 -8.84
C PHE A 38 -20.37 2.72 -8.51
N LEU A 39 -19.65 1.60 -8.40
CA LEU A 39 -18.19 1.66 -8.20
C LEU A 39 -17.49 2.44 -9.31
N MET A 40 -17.87 2.22 -10.57
CA MET A 40 -17.27 2.93 -11.71
C MET A 40 -17.59 4.42 -11.73
N SER A 41 -18.79 4.84 -11.31
CA SER A 41 -19.12 6.26 -11.20
C SER A 41 -18.26 6.95 -10.14
N GLU A 42 -18.05 6.28 -9.01
CA GLU A 42 -17.22 6.78 -7.92
C GLU A 42 -15.74 6.85 -8.32
N LEU A 43 -15.16 5.76 -8.85
CA LEU A 43 -13.77 5.78 -9.31
C LEU A 43 -13.52 6.85 -10.39
N ARG A 44 -14.48 7.11 -11.28
CA ARG A 44 -14.31 8.10 -12.37
C ARG A 44 -14.21 9.54 -11.88
N ARG A 45 -14.83 9.86 -10.73
CA ARG A 45 -14.88 11.22 -10.17
C ARG A 45 -13.91 11.41 -8.98
N ALA A 46 -13.22 10.35 -8.57
CA ALA A 46 -12.31 10.39 -7.43
C ALA A 46 -11.08 11.25 -7.70
N SER A 47 -10.68 12.03 -6.69
CA SER A 47 -9.35 12.64 -6.64
C SER A 47 -8.35 11.62 -6.13
N LEU A 48 -7.17 11.53 -6.75
CA LEU A 48 -6.15 10.56 -6.37
C LEU A 48 -5.00 11.24 -5.65
N CYS A 49 -4.49 10.59 -4.61
CA CYS A 49 -3.25 10.98 -3.94
C CYS A 49 -2.35 9.77 -3.69
N HIS A 50 -1.07 10.04 -3.40
CA HIS A 50 -0.18 9.01 -2.89
C HIS A 50 -0.71 8.50 -1.54
N PRO A 51 -0.58 7.20 -1.20
CA PRO A 51 -1.05 6.65 0.08
C PRO A 51 -0.53 7.42 1.29
N ALA A 52 0.75 7.80 1.29
CA ALA A 52 1.37 8.60 2.36
C ALA A 52 0.81 10.03 2.50
N ASN A 53 0.08 10.53 1.50
CA ASN A 53 -0.55 11.85 1.49
C ASN A 53 -2.07 11.77 1.70
N LEU A 54 -2.61 10.58 1.95
CA LEU A 54 -4.02 10.43 2.21
C LEU A 54 -4.35 11.05 3.57
N PRO A 55 -5.30 12.01 3.64
CA PRO A 55 -5.67 12.62 4.91
C PRO A 55 -6.26 11.61 5.90
N GLU A 56 -5.96 11.78 7.19
CA GLU A 56 -6.41 10.87 8.27
C GLU A 56 -7.93 10.88 8.50
N ASP A 57 -8.63 11.89 8.00
CA ASP A 57 -10.09 12.00 8.07
C ASP A 57 -10.79 11.38 6.84
N VAL A 58 -10.04 10.82 5.87
CA VAL A 58 -10.58 10.16 4.69
C VAL A 58 -10.70 8.66 4.91
N VAL A 59 -11.86 8.08 4.59
CA VAL A 59 -12.08 6.63 4.64
C VAL A 59 -11.28 5.93 3.53
N SER A 60 -10.35 5.07 3.89
CA SER A 60 -9.64 4.15 2.98
C SER A 60 -9.96 2.70 3.31
N THR A 61 -9.43 1.76 2.50
CA THR A 61 -9.39 0.38 2.96
C THR A 61 -8.37 0.22 4.11
N ASN A 62 -8.58 -0.80 4.94
CA ASN A 62 -7.91 -1.09 6.21
C ASN A 62 -8.09 -0.02 7.31
N ALA A 63 -8.89 1.02 7.08
CA ALA A 63 -9.31 1.97 8.10
C ALA A 63 -10.55 1.44 8.83
N LYS A 64 -10.62 1.69 10.14
CA LYS A 64 -11.84 1.50 10.92
C LYS A 64 -12.68 2.76 10.81
N VAL A 65 -13.88 2.62 10.26
CA VAL A 65 -14.82 3.72 10.06
C VAL A 65 -16.00 3.59 10.99
N THR A 66 -16.36 4.69 11.66
CA THR A 66 -17.62 4.82 12.39
C THR A 66 -18.60 5.61 11.54
N TYR A 67 -19.78 5.07 11.30
CA TYR A 67 -20.79 5.68 10.44
C TYR A 67 -22.20 5.47 10.97
N ARG A 68 -23.13 6.28 10.46
CA ARG A 68 -24.56 6.17 10.76
C ARG A 68 -25.38 6.07 9.49
N LEU A 69 -26.39 5.20 9.50
CA LEU A 69 -27.37 5.12 8.42
C LEU A 69 -28.57 6.03 8.69
N ASN A 70 -28.99 6.77 7.67
CA ASN A 70 -30.17 7.64 7.63
C ASN A 70 -30.21 8.68 8.76
N GLY A 71 -29.04 9.10 9.26
CA GLY A 71 -28.85 10.13 10.30
C GLY A 71 -29.41 9.81 11.71
N THR A 72 -30.23 8.76 11.85
CA THR A 72 -31.02 8.47 13.05
C THR A 72 -30.74 7.08 13.64
N GLY A 73 -30.00 6.23 12.92
CA GLY A 73 -29.62 4.90 13.40
C GLY A 73 -28.59 4.93 14.53
N ARG A 74 -28.34 3.76 15.14
CA ARG A 74 -27.16 3.57 16.00
C ARG A 74 -25.89 3.66 15.15
N PRO A 75 -24.82 4.29 15.65
CA PRO A 75 -23.54 4.27 14.97
C PRO A 75 -23.02 2.82 14.87
N MET A 76 -22.45 2.50 13.72
CA MET A 76 -21.78 1.23 13.44
C MET A 76 -20.31 1.51 13.22
N ALA A 77 -19.44 0.64 13.72
CA ALA A 77 -18.00 0.75 13.53
C ALA A 77 -17.48 -0.55 12.90
N GLN A 78 -16.92 -0.46 11.69
CA GLN A 78 -16.41 -1.61 10.95
C GLN A 78 -15.09 -1.25 10.25
N VAL A 79 -14.25 -2.26 10.00
CA VAL A 79 -13.04 -2.08 9.18
C VAL A 79 -13.42 -2.26 7.72
N LEU A 80 -13.12 -1.27 6.88
CA LEU A 80 -13.35 -1.37 5.45
C LEU A 80 -12.24 -2.20 4.82
N VAL A 81 -12.55 -3.32 4.18
CA VAL A 81 -11.54 -4.25 3.65
C VAL A 81 -11.84 -4.61 2.20
N HIS A 82 -10.81 -5.05 1.47
CA HIS A 82 -11.00 -5.66 0.15
C HIS A 82 -11.68 -7.03 0.30
N PRO A 83 -12.46 -7.50 -0.69
CA PRO A 83 -13.23 -8.75 -0.57
C PRO A 83 -12.36 -9.98 -0.29
N GLU A 84 -11.13 -10.02 -0.79
CA GLU A 84 -10.17 -11.10 -0.51
C GLU A 84 -9.57 -11.05 0.90
N ASP A 85 -9.65 -9.91 1.58
CA ASP A 85 -9.11 -9.69 2.93
C ASP A 85 -10.21 -9.85 4.02
N LEU A 86 -11.45 -10.20 3.61
CA LEU A 86 -12.60 -10.31 4.51
C LEU A 86 -12.56 -11.62 5.31
N ASN A 87 -12.25 -11.51 6.60
CA ASN A 87 -12.05 -12.63 7.51
C ASN A 87 -13.10 -12.68 8.64
N TRP A 88 -13.59 -11.52 9.10
CA TRP A 88 -14.52 -11.43 10.24
C TRP A 88 -15.82 -10.69 9.89
N PRO A 89 -16.83 -11.41 9.36
CA PRO A 89 -18.13 -10.85 9.08
C PRO A 89 -18.75 -10.16 10.30
N GLY A 90 -19.23 -8.93 10.13
CA GLY A 90 -19.84 -8.13 11.20
C GLY A 90 -18.89 -7.14 11.86
N ALA A 91 -17.59 -7.47 11.97
CA ALA A 91 -16.55 -6.50 12.34
C ALA A 91 -15.94 -5.83 11.10
N GLU A 92 -15.96 -6.52 9.96
CA GLU A 92 -15.44 -6.04 8.69
C GLU A 92 -16.54 -5.82 7.66
N LEU A 93 -16.30 -4.86 6.78
CA LEU A 93 -17.16 -4.48 5.68
C LEU A 93 -16.36 -4.54 4.39
N SER A 94 -16.81 -5.36 3.43
CA SER A 94 -16.19 -5.36 2.11
C SER A 94 -16.48 -4.03 1.39
N VAL A 95 -15.42 -3.43 0.86
CA VAL A 95 -15.44 -2.23 0.00
C VAL A 95 -16.30 -2.42 -1.26
N LEU A 96 -16.57 -3.66 -1.68
CA LEU A 96 -17.43 -3.94 -2.84
C LEU A 96 -18.91 -4.07 -2.50
N THR A 97 -19.30 -3.95 -1.24
CA THR A 97 -20.73 -3.80 -0.91
C THR A 97 -21.22 -2.40 -1.31
N PRO A 98 -22.52 -2.19 -1.58
CA PRO A 98 -23.02 -0.85 -1.88
C PRO A 98 -22.69 0.18 -0.80
N LEU A 99 -22.78 -0.21 0.47
CA LEU A 99 -22.37 0.62 1.60
C LEU A 99 -20.85 0.88 1.62
N GLY A 100 -20.04 -0.16 1.37
CA GLY A 100 -18.58 -0.02 1.31
C GLY A 100 -18.12 0.92 0.19
N ILE A 101 -18.74 0.85 -0.98
CA ILE A 101 -18.47 1.78 -2.10
C ILE A 101 -18.86 3.21 -1.71
N ALA A 102 -20.01 3.37 -1.04
CA ALA A 102 -20.49 4.68 -0.62
C ALA A 102 -19.59 5.33 0.45
N LEU A 103 -19.00 4.54 1.34
CA LEU A 103 -18.08 5.01 2.38
C LEU A 103 -16.70 5.38 1.83
N LEU A 104 -16.24 4.66 0.81
CA LEU A 104 -14.88 4.77 0.31
C LEU A 104 -14.56 6.21 -0.17
N GLY A 105 -13.50 6.78 0.40
CA GLY A 105 -12.97 8.09 0.02
C GLY A 105 -13.76 9.29 0.55
N LEU A 106 -14.83 9.07 1.32
CA LEU A 106 -15.52 10.11 2.07
C LEU A 106 -14.66 10.64 3.22
N ARG A 107 -14.91 11.89 3.63
CA ARG A 107 -14.33 12.47 4.84
C ARG A 107 -15.26 12.36 6.03
N VAL A 108 -14.73 12.53 7.24
CA VAL A 108 -15.54 12.73 8.45
C VAL A 108 -16.52 13.88 8.24
N GLY A 109 -17.80 13.63 8.51
CA GLY A 109 -18.90 14.58 8.30
C GLY A 109 -19.58 14.49 6.92
N ASP A 110 -18.99 13.80 5.95
CA ASP A 110 -19.62 13.62 4.64
C ASP A 110 -20.83 12.69 4.71
N ARG A 111 -21.75 12.91 3.76
CA ARG A 111 -23.00 12.18 3.63
C ARG A 111 -23.14 11.69 2.20
N MET A 112 -23.43 10.40 2.02
CA MET A 112 -23.50 9.79 0.70
C MET A 112 -24.78 8.94 0.57
N PRO A 113 -25.63 9.20 -0.44
CA PRO A 113 -26.73 8.31 -0.75
C PRO A 113 -26.22 7.04 -1.44
N PHE A 114 -26.84 5.90 -1.14
CA PHE A 114 -26.57 4.63 -1.80
C PHE A 114 -27.81 3.74 -1.82
N GLN A 115 -27.81 2.73 -2.69
CA GLN A 115 -28.90 1.75 -2.82
C GLN A 115 -28.36 0.32 -2.78
N THR A 116 -29.06 -0.58 -2.10
CA THR A 116 -28.62 -1.99 -1.95
C THR A 116 -28.88 -2.83 -3.22
N GLY A 117 -29.75 -2.35 -4.12
CA GLY A 117 -30.10 -3.01 -5.38
C GLY A 117 -30.82 -2.04 -6.32
N ARG A 118 -31.11 -2.48 -7.55
CA ARG A 118 -31.69 -1.62 -8.61
C ARG A 118 -32.99 -0.93 -8.21
N ASP A 119 -33.86 -1.63 -7.49
CA ASP A 119 -35.16 -1.12 -7.01
C ASP A 119 -35.21 -1.08 -5.47
N GLY A 120 -34.04 -1.03 -4.82
CA GLY A 120 -33.94 -0.98 -3.36
C GLY A 120 -34.20 0.42 -2.81
N PRO A 121 -34.52 0.54 -1.51
CA PRO A 121 -34.62 1.84 -0.86
C PRO A 121 -33.29 2.59 -0.95
N VAL A 122 -33.37 3.91 -1.12
CA VAL A 122 -32.22 4.80 -0.96
C VAL A 122 -31.93 4.93 0.53
N HIS A 123 -30.67 4.68 0.88
CA HIS A 123 -30.12 4.94 2.20
C HIS A 123 -29.14 6.10 2.10
N GLU A 124 -28.91 6.77 3.22
CA GLU A 124 -27.82 7.74 3.34
C GLU A 124 -26.86 7.24 4.41
N VAL A 125 -25.56 7.23 4.11
CA VAL A 125 -24.52 6.99 5.10
C VAL A 125 -23.86 8.31 5.50
N VAL A 126 -23.60 8.49 6.79
CA VAL A 126 -22.88 9.63 7.35
C VAL A 126 -21.63 9.11 8.03
N VAL A 127 -20.46 9.66 7.68
CA VAL A 127 -19.19 9.31 8.35
C VAL A 127 -19.07 10.13 9.63
N GLU A 128 -18.87 9.47 10.76
CA GLU A 128 -18.73 10.12 12.07
C GLU A 128 -17.27 10.15 12.56
N ASP A 129 -16.49 9.13 12.24
CA ASP A 129 -15.09 9.02 12.67
C ASP A 129 -14.30 8.06 11.77
N VAL A 130 -12.99 8.31 11.61
CA VAL A 130 -12.05 7.44 10.90
C VAL A 130 -10.83 7.20 11.77
N GLN A 131 -10.52 5.92 12.01
CA GLN A 131 -9.38 5.48 12.78
C GLN A 131 -8.48 4.62 11.89
N PHE A 132 -7.35 5.18 11.50
CA PHE A 132 -6.31 4.43 10.81
C PHE A 132 -5.58 3.52 11.78
N ARG A 133 -5.44 2.24 11.42
CA ARG A 133 -4.43 1.40 12.06
C ARG A 133 -3.08 1.86 11.53
N LEU A 134 -2.32 2.58 12.35
CA LEU A 134 -0.89 2.76 12.13
C LEU A 134 -0.28 1.35 12.05
N LEU A 135 0.09 0.91 10.85
CA LEU A 135 1.14 -0.08 10.74
C LEU A 135 2.40 0.62 11.27
N PRO A 136 3.16 0.01 12.19
CA PRO A 136 4.49 0.50 12.51
C PRO A 136 5.22 0.69 11.19
N ASP A 137 5.82 1.87 11.03
CA ASP A 137 6.58 2.24 9.86
C ASP A 137 7.57 1.10 9.54
N GLU A 138 7.52 0.53 8.33
CA GLU A 138 8.59 -0.38 7.88
C GLU A 138 9.92 0.38 7.64
N ALA A 139 10.08 1.57 8.23
CA ALA A 139 11.32 2.33 8.30
C ALA A 139 12.32 1.76 9.33
N ASP A 140 11.90 0.89 10.25
CA ASP A 140 12.82 0.25 11.22
C ASP A 140 13.48 -1.04 10.69
N ALA A 141 13.11 -1.50 9.48
CA ALA A 141 13.70 -2.70 8.88
C ALA A 141 15.07 -2.47 8.20
N ALA A 142 15.56 -1.22 8.14
CA ALA A 142 16.80 -0.88 7.42
C ALA A 142 17.95 -0.32 8.28
N THR A 143 17.85 -0.33 9.62
CA THR A 143 18.95 0.13 10.49
C THR A 143 19.28 -0.87 11.60
N ASN A 144 19.71 -2.07 11.22
CA ASN A 144 20.58 -2.91 12.05
C ASN A 144 21.78 -3.37 11.21
N ALA A 145 22.54 -2.39 10.75
CA ALA A 145 23.91 -2.55 10.30
C ALA A 145 24.78 -1.67 11.20
N THR A 146 24.89 -2.05 12.47
CA THR A 146 26.04 -1.68 13.30
C THR A 146 26.20 -2.83 14.30
N ASP A 147 27.16 -3.68 13.99
CA ASP A 147 27.79 -4.57 14.95
C ASP A 147 28.78 -3.72 15.77
N PRO A 148 28.65 -3.69 17.11
CA PRO A 148 29.80 -3.42 17.93
C PRO A 148 29.84 -4.44 19.08
N SER A 149 30.20 -5.68 18.77
CA SER A 149 30.84 -6.56 19.77
C SER A 149 32.36 -6.45 19.65
N ASP A 150 32.87 -5.30 20.09
CA ASP A 150 34.25 -5.14 20.55
C ASP A 150 34.34 -5.71 21.98
N HIS A 151 35.14 -6.76 22.17
CA HIS A 151 36.22 -6.87 23.18
C HIS A 151 36.60 -8.35 23.40
N GLY A 152 37.84 -8.73 23.00
CA GLY A 152 38.58 -9.76 23.72
C GLY A 152 39.53 -10.68 22.93
N ALA A 153 40.79 -10.24 22.82
CA ALA A 153 42.01 -11.05 22.89
C ALA A 153 42.46 -11.94 21.69
N GLY A 154 43.57 -11.51 21.07
CA GLY A 154 44.79 -12.34 21.00
C GLY A 154 45.02 -13.24 19.79
N ASN A 155 45.99 -12.81 18.97
CA ASN A 155 46.99 -13.59 18.22
C ASN A 155 46.73 -14.08 16.79
N SER A 156 47.68 -13.71 15.91
CA SER A 156 48.30 -14.53 14.85
C SER A 156 47.95 -14.30 13.37
N GLN A 157 47.68 -13.07 12.92
CA GLN A 157 47.64 -12.81 11.47
C GLN A 157 48.66 -11.76 10.99
N ASP A 158 48.90 -10.68 11.74
CA ASP A 158 49.93 -9.68 11.42
C ASP A 158 51.40 -10.18 11.56
N ASP A 159 51.59 -11.34 12.21
CA ASP A 159 52.90 -11.99 12.37
C ASP A 159 53.24 -12.93 11.18
N LEU A 160 52.23 -13.35 10.40
CA LEU A 160 52.43 -14.27 9.29
C LEU A 160 52.75 -13.51 7.98
N GLU A 161 52.15 -12.34 7.75
CA GLU A 161 52.44 -11.53 6.56
C GLU A 161 53.84 -10.92 6.59
N ARG A 162 54.34 -10.49 7.77
CA ARG A 162 55.73 -10.01 7.91
C ARG A 162 56.79 -11.11 7.74
N ARG A 163 56.45 -12.37 8.03
CA ARG A 163 57.35 -13.52 7.87
C ARG A 163 57.41 -14.07 6.44
N LEU A 164 56.45 -13.71 5.59
CA LEU A 164 56.42 -14.13 4.18
C LEU A 164 57.21 -13.18 3.27
N ASP A 165 57.34 -11.89 3.64
CA ASP A 165 58.13 -10.92 2.88
C ASP A 165 59.65 -11.02 3.14
N GLU A 166 60.08 -11.52 4.31
CA GLU A 166 61.50 -11.58 4.69
C GLU A 166 62.23 -12.85 4.20
N ALA A 167 61.51 -13.89 3.76
CA ALA A 167 62.08 -15.23 3.55
C ALA A 167 62.40 -15.63 2.09
N LEU A 168 62.22 -14.78 1.07
CA LEU A 168 62.61 -15.18 -0.29
C LEU A 168 63.08 -14.03 -1.19
N MET A 169 63.79 -13.07 -0.59
CA MET A 169 64.74 -12.19 -1.30
C MET A 169 66.11 -12.87 -1.57
N GLU A 170 66.29 -14.12 -1.16
CA GLU A 170 67.57 -14.84 -1.24
C GLU A 170 67.42 -16.07 -2.13
N THR A 171 67.52 -15.90 -3.46
CA THR A 171 68.26 -16.75 -4.44
C THR A 171 67.96 -16.25 -5.86
N PHE A 172 68.75 -15.29 -6.34
CA PHE A 172 68.96 -15.01 -7.77
C PHE A 172 69.84 -16.14 -8.39
N PRO A 173 69.93 -16.39 -9.73
CA PRO A 173 69.85 -15.38 -10.81
C PRO A 173 69.25 -15.80 -12.19
N ALA A 174 68.92 -14.77 -12.97
CA ALA A 174 69.05 -14.55 -14.43
C ALA A 174 68.79 -15.70 -15.45
N SER A 175 67.85 -15.48 -16.38
CA SER A 175 68.16 -15.23 -17.80
C SER A 175 66.91 -14.95 -18.67
N ASP A 176 67.06 -13.89 -19.46
CA ASP A 176 66.31 -13.33 -20.60
C ASP A 176 66.16 -14.32 -21.81
N PRO A 177 65.56 -13.98 -22.98
CA PRO A 177 64.18 -13.54 -23.29
C PRO A 177 63.56 -14.15 -24.61
N VAL A 178 62.44 -13.54 -25.09
CA VAL A 178 61.87 -13.44 -26.48
C VAL A 178 61.12 -14.70 -27.00
N SER A 179 59.87 -14.65 -27.51
CA SER A 179 59.39 -13.79 -28.60
C SER A 179 57.87 -13.68 -28.69
N VAL A 180 57.41 -12.48 -29.02
CA VAL A 180 56.07 -12.15 -29.51
C VAL A 180 55.97 -12.53 -30.98
N ILE A 181 54.89 -13.23 -31.38
CA ILE A 181 54.40 -13.22 -32.77
C ILE A 181 52.89 -13.02 -32.77
N ILE A 182 52.47 -11.91 -33.37
CA ILE A 182 51.09 -11.58 -33.74
C ILE A 182 50.87 -12.05 -35.18
N CYS A 183 49.63 -12.43 -35.49
CA CYS A 183 48.92 -12.34 -36.78
C CYS A 183 48.54 -13.67 -37.47
N GLY A 184 47.25 -13.77 -37.85
CA GLY A 184 46.87 -14.38 -39.13
C GLY A 184 45.83 -15.50 -39.12
N ARG A 185 44.55 -15.11 -39.23
CA ARG A 185 43.54 -15.57 -40.22
C ARG A 185 43.38 -17.09 -40.49
N SER A 186 42.16 -17.58 -40.32
CA SER A 186 41.46 -18.45 -41.28
C SER A 186 39.97 -18.17 -41.22
#